data_AF-A0A8J4W5Y5-F1
#
_entry.id   AF-A0A8J4W5Y5-F1
#
_cell.length_a   1.000
_cell.length_b   1.000
_cell.length_c   1.000
_cell.angle_alpha   90.00
_cell.angle_beta   90.00
_cell.angle_gamma   90.00
#
_symmetry.space_group_name_H-M   'P 1'
#
loop_
_entity.id
_entity.type
_entity.pdbx_description
1 polymer ?
#
loop_
_entity_poly.entity_id
_entity_poly.type
_entity_poly.pdbx_seq_one_letter_code
_entity_poly.pdbx_strand_id
1 'polypeptide(L)'
;MTEPSFVNSGKYVTDLTEESAHRAGDEKRKFKHYPSTPRTPMHRPPNSHATDYNFANTPYTPRRLPRSNSTHSMLHQTNRSQAWIVDEKTKKLPFITKSVHVRECFAEFLGTLVLACFGIGVNNQVTLSKESNGTWLSGNICWGIAVLMGIYVAEGVSGAHLNTAVTFTHAVYGRVPWWKVPGYAFAQTFGAFVGAGLVYVLSYQKLVEEDPHKETMQANFATYPSDVISNLTAFYSEAFATGMLLLAIYAITDERNRGAGPVGTPFAFSLLFMALGMAFGMNTGYALNPARDFGPRLMTFFAGYGSKVFTTSDYYFWIPIVAPLIGGVIGAGAYILLVQIQHDDQDANEDEVVHMRECLAEFLGTMVFICFGIGVNNQVNLSEEANGTWISVNICWGIGVLMGVYVAEGVSGAHLNTAVTFTHAVFGRLPWWKVPGYAAAQSLGSFCAAALIYVLHYQRLMLADPDKMTTHANFATYPSEGISNLTAFYSEALATAMLVMAIYAITDERNRGAGTVGTPFAFALLFMALGMAFGMNTGYALNPARDFGPRVFTLMAGYGSKVFSSHSVYFWVPILGPLVGGVMGAGSYLFLVQLQHDSDEDEE
;
A
#
# COMPACT_ATOMS: atom_id res chain seq x y z
N MET A 1 -1.72 -6.18 53.90
CA MET A 1 -1.92 -7.63 53.76
C MET A 1 -2.98 -7.81 52.69
N THR A 2 -2.74 -8.28 51.47
CA THR A 2 -1.64 -9.04 50.86
C THR A 2 -1.75 -8.82 49.34
N GLU A 3 -0.61 -8.64 48.68
CA GLU A 3 -0.47 -8.58 47.21
C GLU A 3 -0.94 -9.88 46.53
N PRO A 4 -1.37 -9.83 45.25
CA PRO A 4 -1.25 -10.96 44.35
C PRO A 4 -0.04 -10.77 43.40
N SER A 5 0.89 -11.71 43.55
CA SER A 5 2.12 -11.90 42.81
C SER A 5 1.92 -12.28 41.33
N PHE A 6 2.84 -11.81 40.50
CA PHE A 6 3.08 -12.20 39.11
C PHE A 6 3.12 -13.74 38.90
N VAL A 7 2.42 -14.22 37.87
CA VAL A 7 2.60 -15.59 37.33
C VAL A 7 3.40 -15.49 36.03
N ASN A 8 4.53 -16.20 36.05
CA ASN A 8 5.56 -16.34 35.04
C ASN A 8 5.11 -17.27 33.91
N SER A 9 5.00 -16.79 32.66
CA SER A 9 4.53 -17.54 31.49
C SER A 9 5.66 -18.09 30.59
N GLY A 10 6.80 -18.45 31.18
CA GLY A 10 7.86 -19.19 30.50
C GLY A 10 7.79 -20.69 30.81
N LYS A 11 6.98 -21.46 30.07
CA LYS A 11 7.08 -22.94 29.97
C LYS A 11 6.02 -23.54 29.02
N TYR A 12 6.10 -23.24 27.71
CA TYR A 12 5.45 -24.04 26.65
C TYR A 12 6.14 -23.82 25.30
N VAL A 13 7.47 -23.95 25.23
CA VAL A 13 8.23 -24.12 23.98
C VAL A 13 9.48 -24.94 24.32
N THR A 14 9.32 -26.24 24.51
CA THR A 14 10.41 -27.25 24.56
C THR A 14 9.74 -28.60 24.79
N ASP A 15 9.11 -29.16 23.76
CA ASP A 15 8.68 -30.57 23.76
C ASP A 15 8.41 -31.12 22.34
N LEU A 16 9.05 -30.56 21.30
CA LEU A 16 8.94 -31.08 19.92
C LEU A 16 10.30 -31.32 19.25
N THR A 17 11.39 -31.40 20.02
CA THR A 17 12.74 -31.63 19.49
C THR A 17 13.51 -32.79 20.14
N GLU A 18 12.89 -33.58 21.04
CA GLU A 18 13.59 -34.71 21.69
C GLU A 18 13.15 -36.11 21.23
N GLU A 19 12.12 -36.26 20.39
CA GLU A 19 11.63 -37.60 19.97
C GLU A 19 12.30 -38.19 18.71
N SER A 20 13.30 -37.53 18.12
CA SER A 20 14.03 -38.07 16.95
C SER A 20 15.50 -38.45 17.21
N ALA A 21 15.98 -38.36 18.45
CA ALA A 21 17.39 -38.59 18.80
C ALA A 21 17.72 -39.99 19.36
N HIS A 22 16.81 -40.96 19.30
CA HIS A 22 17.08 -42.34 19.72
C HIS A 22 16.68 -43.35 18.64
N ARG A 23 17.50 -43.44 17.57
CA ARG A 23 17.68 -44.65 16.73
C ARG A 23 18.69 -44.36 15.61
N ALA A 24 19.97 -44.54 15.88
CA ALA A 24 20.98 -45.02 14.92
C ALA A 24 22.35 -45.00 15.61
N GLY A 25 22.74 -46.14 16.17
CA GLY A 25 24.12 -46.39 16.54
C GLY A 25 24.94 -46.81 15.32
N ASP A 26 26.23 -46.47 15.38
CA ASP A 26 27.38 -47.04 14.68
C ASP A 26 27.36 -47.16 13.15
N GLU A 27 28.10 -46.27 12.47
CA GLU A 27 29.25 -46.70 11.65
C GLU A 27 30.18 -45.53 11.25
N LYS A 28 31.48 -45.75 11.46
CA LYS A 28 32.60 -44.82 11.21
C LYS A 28 32.81 -44.59 9.70
N ARG A 29 33.16 -43.36 9.27
CA ARG A 29 34.38 -43.08 8.48
C ARG A 29 34.63 -41.60 8.13
N LYS A 30 35.92 -41.32 7.98
CA LYS A 30 36.65 -40.04 7.88
C LYS A 30 36.46 -39.28 6.55
N PHE A 31 36.59 -37.96 6.63
CA PHE A 31 36.76 -36.97 5.56
C PHE A 31 37.80 -37.35 4.48
N LYS A 32 37.56 -36.94 3.22
CA LYS A 32 38.58 -36.58 2.22
C LYS A 32 38.02 -35.69 1.08
N HIS A 33 38.84 -34.72 0.67
CA HIS A 33 38.67 -33.73 -0.41
C HIS A 33 38.18 -34.28 -1.76
N TYR A 34 37.43 -33.46 -2.49
CA TYR A 34 37.15 -33.60 -3.92
C TYR A 34 38.12 -32.77 -4.77
N PRO A 35 38.78 -33.35 -5.79
CA PRO A 35 39.39 -32.62 -6.89
C PRO A 35 38.48 -32.57 -8.14
N SER A 36 38.77 -31.56 -8.97
CA SER A 36 38.18 -31.22 -10.26
C SER A 36 38.19 -32.38 -11.29
N THR A 37 37.17 -32.42 -12.17
CA THR A 37 37.13 -33.34 -13.32
C THR A 37 36.74 -32.63 -14.65
N PRO A 38 37.19 -33.17 -15.80
CA PRO A 38 37.30 -32.45 -17.07
C PRO A 38 36.37 -32.98 -18.20
N ARG A 39 36.38 -32.22 -19.31
CA ARG A 39 35.78 -32.37 -20.66
C ARG A 39 35.40 -33.78 -21.15
N THR A 40 34.29 -33.85 -21.92
CA THR A 40 33.96 -34.95 -22.86
C THR A 40 33.46 -34.46 -24.22
N PRO A 41 33.64 -35.25 -25.32
CA PRO A 41 33.60 -34.80 -26.72
C PRO A 41 32.37 -35.26 -27.53
N MET A 42 32.27 -34.72 -28.77
CA MET A 42 31.20 -34.90 -29.76
C MET A 42 31.10 -36.31 -30.39
N HIS A 43 29.88 -36.70 -30.81
CA HIS A 43 29.62 -37.49 -32.04
C HIS A 43 28.18 -37.28 -32.57
N ARG A 44 28.03 -37.04 -33.89
CA ARG A 44 26.81 -37.17 -34.73
C ARG A 44 26.97 -38.39 -35.66
N PRO A 45 25.88 -39.00 -36.21
CA PRO A 45 25.51 -38.81 -37.63
C PRO A 45 23.96 -38.96 -37.90
N PRO A 46 23.40 -39.22 -39.13
CA PRO A 46 22.76 -38.19 -39.97
C PRO A 46 21.34 -38.50 -40.58
N ASN A 47 20.68 -37.44 -41.07
CA ASN A 47 19.63 -37.30 -42.12
C ASN A 47 18.32 -38.13 -42.15
N SER A 48 17.17 -37.44 -42.08
CA SER A 48 16.05 -37.58 -43.04
C SER A 48 15.17 -36.32 -43.06
N HIS A 49 14.98 -35.73 -44.23
CA HIS A 49 14.09 -34.59 -44.50
C HIS A 49 12.61 -35.00 -44.54
N ALA A 50 11.75 -34.27 -43.83
CA ALA A 50 10.36 -34.03 -44.20
C ALA A 50 9.91 -32.71 -43.55
N THR A 51 9.50 -31.77 -44.38
CA THR A 51 9.02 -30.43 -44.03
C THR A 51 7.57 -30.50 -43.57
N ASP A 52 7.35 -30.41 -42.25
CA ASP A 52 6.07 -29.98 -41.68
C ASP A 52 6.27 -28.59 -41.09
N TYR A 53 5.59 -27.59 -41.66
CA TYR A 53 5.46 -26.26 -41.06
C TYR A 53 4.63 -26.37 -39.78
N ASN A 54 5.29 -26.68 -38.67
CA ASN A 54 4.68 -26.70 -37.35
C ASN A 54 4.86 -25.33 -36.69
N PHE A 55 3.76 -24.59 -36.51
CA PHE A 55 3.69 -23.27 -35.86
C PHE A 55 4.16 -23.26 -34.37
N ALA A 56 4.58 -24.41 -33.83
CA ALA A 56 4.98 -24.60 -32.44
C ALA A 56 6.40 -24.13 -32.07
N ASN A 57 7.17 -23.54 -33.00
CA ASN A 57 8.56 -23.10 -32.76
C ASN A 57 8.77 -21.61 -33.05
N THR A 58 7.90 -20.76 -32.48
CA THR A 58 8.19 -19.32 -32.37
C THR A 58 8.81 -19.00 -30.99
N PRO A 59 9.56 -17.89 -30.83
CA PRO A 59 10.17 -17.48 -29.54
C PRO A 59 9.17 -17.30 -28.39
N TYR A 60 7.86 -17.30 -28.68
CA TYR A 60 6.78 -17.11 -27.72
C TYR A 60 6.13 -18.41 -27.25
N THR A 61 6.70 -19.57 -27.59
CA THR A 61 6.19 -20.88 -27.15
C THR A 61 6.95 -21.30 -25.88
N PRO A 62 6.29 -21.47 -24.71
CA PRO A 62 6.99 -21.80 -23.47
C PRO A 62 7.64 -23.18 -23.56
N ARG A 63 8.98 -23.22 -23.63
CA ARG A 63 9.74 -24.47 -23.43
C ARG A 63 9.60 -24.89 -21.96
N ARG A 64 9.25 -26.16 -21.72
CA ARG A 64 9.44 -26.77 -20.39
C ARG A 64 10.94 -26.75 -20.06
N LEU A 65 11.35 -25.85 -19.17
CA LEU A 65 12.70 -25.83 -18.63
C LEU A 65 12.93 -27.06 -17.72
N PRO A 66 14.16 -27.59 -17.66
CA PRO A 66 14.52 -28.64 -16.69
C PRO A 66 14.41 -28.09 -15.27
N ARG A 67 14.01 -28.93 -14.32
CA ARG A 67 13.92 -28.61 -12.89
C ARG A 67 15.25 -28.04 -12.36
N SER A 68 15.32 -26.71 -12.26
CA SER A 68 16.33 -25.96 -11.50
C SER A 68 15.60 -25.26 -10.35
N ASN A 69 16.16 -25.30 -9.15
CA ASN A 69 15.57 -24.82 -7.89
C ASN A 69 15.50 -23.28 -7.74
N SER A 70 15.42 -22.53 -8.85
CA SER A 70 15.14 -21.09 -8.82
C SER A 70 13.65 -20.86 -9.08
N THR A 71 12.86 -20.86 -8.01
CA THR A 71 11.43 -20.58 -8.02
C THR A 71 11.15 -19.13 -8.44
N HIS A 72 10.78 -18.93 -9.70
CA HIS A 72 9.98 -17.77 -10.07
C HIS A 72 8.56 -17.98 -9.52
N SER A 73 8.26 -17.29 -8.42
CA SER A 73 6.94 -17.22 -7.81
C SER A 73 5.98 -16.48 -8.74
N MET A 74 5.27 -17.21 -9.59
CA MET A 74 3.99 -16.69 -10.09
C MET A 74 3.03 -16.71 -8.90
N LEU A 75 2.23 -15.66 -8.70
CA LEU A 75 1.16 -15.58 -7.67
C LEU A 75 0.24 -16.82 -7.63
N HIS A 76 0.22 -17.63 -8.69
CA HIS A 76 -0.49 -18.90 -8.75
C HIS A 76 0.22 -20.07 -8.02
N GLN A 77 1.49 -19.96 -7.65
CA GLN A 77 2.27 -20.95 -6.88
C GLN A 77 2.07 -20.84 -5.36
N THR A 78 1.54 -19.73 -4.85
CA THR A 78 1.08 -19.63 -3.45
C THR A 78 -0.27 -20.32 -3.22
N ASN A 79 -0.90 -20.83 -4.30
CA ASN A 79 -2.12 -21.61 -4.26
C ASN A 79 -1.87 -22.98 -3.60
N ARG A 80 -1.75 -22.99 -2.27
CA ARG A 80 -1.54 -24.20 -1.46
C ARG A 80 -2.66 -25.21 -1.65
N SER A 81 -3.82 -24.81 -2.19
CA SER A 81 -4.91 -25.73 -2.56
C SER A 81 -4.49 -26.82 -3.55
N GLN A 82 -3.43 -26.59 -4.35
CA GLN A 82 -2.83 -27.58 -5.24
C GLN A 82 -1.90 -28.56 -4.51
N ALA A 83 -1.31 -28.14 -3.38
CA ALA A 83 -0.34 -28.89 -2.58
C ALA A 83 -0.97 -29.65 -1.40
N TRP A 84 -2.29 -29.55 -1.18
CA TRP A 84 -3.00 -30.34 -0.17
C TRP A 84 -2.95 -31.83 -0.53
N ILE A 85 -1.91 -32.51 -0.03
CA ILE A 85 -1.87 -33.96 0.09
C ILE A 85 -3.00 -34.34 1.03
N VAL A 86 -4.06 -34.88 0.47
CA VAL A 86 -5.27 -35.24 1.22
C VAL A 86 -4.94 -36.39 2.16
N ASP A 87 -4.82 -36.11 3.46
CA ASP A 87 -4.83 -37.13 4.51
C ASP A 87 -6.11 -37.99 4.36
N GLU A 88 -6.00 -39.30 4.58
CA GLU A 88 -7.12 -40.25 4.44
C GLU A 88 -8.31 -39.88 5.33
N LYS A 89 -8.07 -39.17 6.44
CA LYS A 89 -9.12 -38.66 7.34
C LYS A 89 -9.94 -37.54 6.71
N THR A 90 -9.31 -36.60 6.00
CA THR A 90 -10.00 -35.47 5.37
C THR A 90 -10.84 -35.93 4.18
N LYS A 91 -10.36 -36.92 3.42
CA LYS A 91 -11.08 -37.57 2.30
C LYS A 91 -12.47 -38.08 2.65
N LYS A 92 -12.73 -38.42 3.92
CA LYS A 92 -14.00 -38.98 4.40
C LYS A 92 -15.04 -37.92 4.80
N LEU A 93 -14.70 -36.63 4.76
CA LEU A 93 -15.65 -35.56 5.09
C LEU A 93 -16.68 -35.35 3.94
N PRO A 94 -17.99 -35.27 4.25
CA PRO A 94 -19.05 -35.31 3.24
C PRO A 94 -19.18 -34.07 2.33
N PHE A 95 -18.36 -33.02 2.51
CA PHE A 95 -18.51 -31.74 1.81
C PHE A 95 -17.23 -31.20 1.13
N ILE A 96 -16.22 -32.06 0.91
CA ILE A 96 -15.00 -31.62 0.22
C ILE A 96 -15.21 -31.62 -1.30
N THR A 97 -15.29 -30.43 -1.89
CA THR A 97 -15.28 -30.29 -3.35
C THR A 97 -13.94 -30.73 -3.94
N LYS A 98 -13.99 -31.41 -5.10
CA LYS A 98 -12.79 -31.83 -5.85
C LYS A 98 -12.29 -30.74 -6.82
N SER A 99 -13.14 -29.78 -7.19
CA SER A 99 -12.77 -28.70 -8.10
C SER A 99 -11.98 -27.63 -7.37
N VAL A 100 -10.75 -27.37 -7.81
CA VAL A 100 -9.88 -26.31 -7.27
C VAL A 100 -10.57 -24.95 -7.38
N HIS A 101 -11.14 -24.64 -8.55
CA HIS A 101 -11.82 -23.37 -8.76
C HIS A 101 -13.01 -23.14 -7.83
N VAL A 102 -13.77 -24.21 -7.52
CA VAL A 102 -14.88 -24.10 -6.57
C VAL A 102 -14.37 -23.83 -5.14
N ARG A 103 -13.21 -24.37 -4.75
CA ARG A 103 -12.57 -24.03 -3.47
C ARG A 103 -12.15 -22.57 -3.42
N GLU A 104 -11.55 -22.08 -4.50
CA GLU A 104 -11.18 -20.67 -4.65
C GLU A 104 -12.42 -19.78 -4.51
N CYS A 105 -13.52 -20.10 -5.21
CA CYS A 105 -14.78 -19.39 -5.08
C CYS A 105 -15.36 -19.42 -3.64
N PHE A 106 -15.29 -20.54 -2.92
CA PHE A 106 -15.73 -20.58 -1.53
C PHE A 106 -14.87 -19.71 -0.61
N ALA A 107 -13.55 -19.70 -0.81
CA ALA A 107 -12.65 -18.84 -0.05
C ALA A 107 -12.90 -17.35 -0.34
N GLU A 108 -13.06 -16.97 -1.61
CA GLU A 108 -13.41 -15.61 -2.01
C GLU A 108 -14.78 -15.17 -1.46
N PHE A 109 -15.79 -16.05 -1.51
CA PHE A 109 -17.09 -15.80 -0.90
C PHE A 109 -16.96 -15.51 0.61
N LEU A 110 -16.27 -16.38 1.35
CA LEU A 110 -16.14 -16.24 2.79
C LEU A 110 -15.28 -15.03 3.19
N GLY A 111 -14.17 -14.80 2.48
CA GLY A 111 -13.31 -13.65 2.70
C GLY A 111 -14.03 -12.32 2.44
N THR A 112 -14.78 -12.21 1.33
CA THR A 112 -15.56 -11.00 1.04
C THR A 112 -16.77 -10.84 1.97
N LEU A 113 -17.38 -11.94 2.44
CA LEU A 113 -18.41 -11.90 3.48
C LEU A 113 -17.87 -11.30 4.78
N VAL A 114 -16.70 -11.78 5.25
CA VAL A 114 -16.04 -11.24 6.45
C VAL A 114 -15.71 -9.77 6.26
N LEU A 115 -15.15 -9.40 5.10
CA LEU A 115 -14.87 -8.01 4.74
C LEU A 115 -16.13 -7.13 4.83
N ALA A 116 -17.25 -7.59 4.28
CA ALA A 116 -18.52 -6.86 4.31
C ALA A 116 -19.12 -6.79 5.73
N CYS A 117 -19.02 -7.84 6.53
CA CYS A 117 -19.53 -7.83 7.91
C CYS A 117 -18.85 -6.78 8.79
N PHE A 118 -17.51 -6.71 8.75
CA PHE A 118 -16.76 -5.72 9.51
C PHE A 118 -16.97 -4.31 8.97
N GLY A 119 -16.85 -4.14 7.65
CA GLY A 119 -16.94 -2.85 7.00
C GLY A 119 -18.33 -2.21 7.06
N ILE A 120 -19.38 -2.94 6.70
CA ILE A 120 -20.76 -2.44 6.78
C ILE A 120 -21.19 -2.35 8.25
N GLY A 121 -20.68 -3.25 9.10
CA GLY A 121 -20.92 -3.20 10.54
C GLY A 121 -20.47 -1.89 11.17
N VAL A 122 -19.25 -1.42 10.85
CA VAL A 122 -18.78 -0.10 11.34
C VAL A 122 -19.58 1.05 10.75
N ASN A 123 -19.96 0.99 9.46
CA ASN A 123 -20.80 2.02 8.85
C ASN A 123 -22.13 2.18 9.60
N ASN A 124 -22.82 1.06 9.86
CA ASN A 124 -24.06 1.07 10.63
C ASN A 124 -23.84 1.56 12.06
N GLN A 125 -22.76 1.16 12.73
CA GLN A 125 -22.46 1.61 14.09
C GLN A 125 -22.27 3.13 14.14
N VAL A 126 -21.46 3.69 13.25
CA VAL A 126 -21.18 5.14 13.21
C VAL A 126 -22.45 5.92 12.91
N THR A 127 -23.17 5.58 11.83
CA THR A 127 -24.38 6.31 11.43
C THR A 127 -25.51 6.17 12.45
N LEU A 128 -25.86 4.95 12.88
CA LEU A 128 -26.97 4.71 13.81
C LEU A 128 -26.70 5.21 15.23
N SER A 129 -25.44 5.43 15.58
CA SER A 129 -25.07 6.05 16.85
C SER A 129 -24.90 7.57 16.77
N LYS A 130 -25.11 8.18 15.58
CA LYS A 130 -24.91 9.62 15.35
C LYS A 130 -23.49 10.03 15.80
N GLU A 131 -22.52 9.24 15.39
CA GLU A 131 -21.08 9.38 15.68
C GLU A 131 -20.67 9.25 17.16
N SER A 132 -21.59 8.89 18.07
CA SER A 132 -21.26 8.70 19.49
C SER A 132 -20.42 7.45 19.76
N ASN A 133 -20.58 6.39 18.95
CA ASN A 133 -19.83 5.13 19.10
C ASN A 133 -18.79 4.92 17.98
N GLY A 134 -18.38 5.99 17.30
CA GLY A 134 -17.34 5.94 16.28
C GLY A 134 -17.37 7.15 15.36
N THR A 135 -16.24 7.44 14.73
CA THR A 135 -16.07 8.54 13.78
C THR A 135 -15.65 8.02 12.41
N TRP A 136 -15.51 8.92 11.43
CA TRP A 136 -14.95 8.60 10.11
C TRP A 136 -13.63 7.81 10.19
N LEU A 137 -12.73 8.19 11.11
CA LEU A 137 -11.46 7.50 11.34
C LEU A 137 -11.65 6.05 11.77
N SER A 138 -12.60 5.78 12.69
CA SER A 138 -12.92 4.42 13.12
C SER A 138 -13.43 3.55 11.97
N GLY A 139 -14.19 4.15 11.04
CA GLY A 139 -14.60 3.53 9.79
C GLY A 139 -13.40 3.05 8.97
N ASN A 140 -12.47 3.95 8.66
CA ASN A 140 -11.28 3.62 7.86
C ASN A 140 -10.41 2.54 8.52
N ILE A 141 -10.25 2.61 9.85
CA ILE A 141 -9.49 1.61 10.60
C ILE A 141 -10.15 0.23 10.51
N CYS A 142 -11.47 0.17 10.76
CA CYS A 142 -12.19 -1.09 10.74
C CYS A 142 -12.26 -1.70 9.34
N TRP A 143 -12.43 -0.89 8.29
CA TRP A 143 -12.35 -1.36 6.90
C TRP A 143 -10.95 -1.91 6.54
N GLY A 144 -9.88 -1.31 7.05
CA GLY A 144 -8.53 -1.89 6.94
C GLY A 144 -8.42 -3.25 7.62
N ILE A 145 -8.92 -3.38 8.86
CA ILE A 145 -8.94 -4.65 9.60
C ILE A 145 -9.85 -5.68 8.90
N ALA A 146 -10.93 -5.25 8.27
CA ALA A 146 -11.82 -6.10 7.50
C ALA A 146 -11.09 -6.78 6.33
N VAL A 147 -10.24 -6.02 5.63
CA VAL A 147 -9.33 -6.56 4.60
C VAL A 147 -8.35 -7.56 5.21
N LEU A 148 -7.70 -7.21 6.33
CA LEU A 148 -6.77 -8.12 7.02
C LEU A 148 -7.42 -9.48 7.33
N MET A 149 -8.61 -9.46 7.93
CA MET A 149 -9.33 -10.68 8.30
C MET A 149 -9.81 -11.45 7.08
N GLY A 150 -10.31 -10.77 6.05
CA GLY A 150 -10.68 -11.40 4.79
C GLY A 150 -9.49 -12.11 4.13
N ILE A 151 -8.30 -11.52 4.19
CA ILE A 151 -7.07 -12.11 3.64
C ILE A 151 -6.70 -13.35 4.43
N TYR A 152 -6.65 -13.29 5.77
CA TYR A 152 -6.35 -14.48 6.58
C TYR A 152 -7.34 -15.64 6.36
N VAL A 153 -8.59 -15.32 6.01
CA VAL A 153 -9.61 -16.33 5.69
C VAL A 153 -9.37 -16.99 4.33
N ALA A 154 -8.92 -16.25 3.31
CA ALA A 154 -8.95 -16.69 1.92
C ALA A 154 -7.58 -16.96 1.28
N GLU A 155 -6.51 -16.35 1.79
CA GLU A 155 -5.21 -16.24 1.11
C GLU A 155 -4.62 -17.61 0.73
N GLY A 156 -4.63 -18.56 1.68
CA GLY A 156 -4.07 -19.89 1.47
C GLY A 156 -4.78 -20.74 0.41
N VAL A 157 -5.96 -20.34 -0.06
CA VAL A 157 -6.77 -21.08 -1.04
C VAL A 157 -6.90 -20.32 -2.36
N SER A 158 -7.36 -19.07 -2.34
CA SER A 158 -7.67 -18.30 -3.55
C SER A 158 -6.64 -17.25 -3.92
N GLY A 159 -5.69 -16.94 -3.02
CA GLY A 159 -4.85 -15.75 -3.10
C GLY A 159 -5.51 -14.49 -2.53
N ALA A 160 -6.71 -14.61 -1.94
CA ALA A 160 -7.47 -13.52 -1.31
C ALA A 160 -7.58 -12.26 -2.17
N HIS A 161 -8.15 -12.36 -3.37
CA HIS A 161 -8.41 -11.16 -4.17
C HIS A 161 -9.44 -10.26 -3.48
N LEU A 162 -10.53 -10.86 -2.99
CA LEU A 162 -11.67 -10.26 -2.29
C LEU A 162 -12.36 -9.10 -3.02
N ASN A 163 -11.88 -8.80 -4.23
CA ASN A 163 -12.16 -7.61 -5.00
C ASN A 163 -12.17 -7.97 -6.49
N THR A 164 -13.28 -7.63 -7.14
CA THR A 164 -13.49 -7.90 -8.57
C THR A 164 -12.48 -7.13 -9.43
N ALA A 165 -12.13 -5.90 -9.05
CA ALA A 165 -11.14 -5.09 -9.76
C ALA A 165 -9.73 -5.68 -9.65
N VAL A 166 -9.37 -6.25 -8.50
CA VAL A 166 -8.09 -6.96 -8.32
C VAL A 166 -8.05 -8.19 -9.22
N THR A 167 -9.10 -9.01 -9.17
CA THR A 167 -9.23 -10.22 -10.00
C THR A 167 -9.14 -9.89 -11.50
N PHE A 168 -9.86 -8.86 -11.95
CA PHE A 168 -9.85 -8.42 -13.33
C PHE A 168 -8.47 -7.90 -13.77
N THR A 169 -7.85 -7.05 -12.97
CA THR A 169 -6.52 -6.50 -13.26
C THR A 169 -5.47 -7.60 -13.34
N HIS A 170 -5.52 -8.59 -12.44
CA HIS A 170 -4.66 -9.77 -12.52
C HIS A 170 -4.90 -10.58 -13.80
N ALA A 171 -6.12 -10.64 -14.31
CA ALA A 171 -6.38 -11.31 -15.59
C ALA A 171 -5.83 -10.53 -16.80
N VAL A 172 -5.94 -9.20 -16.79
CA VAL A 172 -5.37 -8.32 -17.82
C VAL A 172 -3.86 -8.49 -17.93
N TYR A 173 -3.15 -8.54 -16.81
CA TYR A 173 -1.69 -8.72 -16.77
C TYR A 173 -1.25 -10.20 -16.69
N GLY A 174 -2.15 -11.15 -16.98
CA GLY A 174 -1.80 -12.57 -17.11
C GLY A 174 -1.44 -13.29 -15.81
N ARG A 175 -1.69 -12.69 -14.63
CA ARG A 175 -1.50 -13.32 -13.32
C ARG A 175 -2.62 -14.33 -12.98
N VAL A 176 -3.80 -14.18 -13.58
CA VAL A 176 -4.98 -15.06 -13.40
C VAL A 176 -5.59 -15.41 -14.77
N PRO A 177 -5.99 -16.66 -15.04
CA PRO A 177 -6.64 -16.98 -16.30
C PRO A 177 -8.06 -16.40 -16.38
N TRP A 178 -8.41 -15.80 -17.53
CA TRP A 178 -9.69 -15.13 -17.76
C TRP A 178 -10.93 -15.97 -17.43
N TRP A 179 -10.89 -17.29 -17.65
CA TRP A 179 -12.03 -18.17 -17.38
C TRP A 179 -12.40 -18.25 -15.89
N LYS A 180 -11.48 -17.94 -14.97
CA LYS A 180 -11.75 -17.90 -13.52
C LYS A 180 -12.44 -16.62 -13.07
N VAL A 181 -12.32 -15.53 -13.84
CA VAL A 181 -12.80 -14.19 -13.45
C VAL A 181 -14.30 -14.20 -13.13
N PRO A 182 -15.20 -14.80 -13.94
CA PRO A 182 -16.63 -14.83 -13.61
C PRO A 182 -16.94 -15.54 -12.29
N GLY A 183 -16.23 -16.63 -11.99
CA GLY A 183 -16.42 -17.40 -10.75
C GLY A 183 -15.99 -16.61 -9.51
N TYR A 184 -14.84 -15.92 -9.58
CA TYR A 184 -14.37 -15.03 -8.51
C TYR A 184 -15.32 -13.85 -8.32
N ALA A 185 -15.68 -13.15 -9.40
CA ALA A 185 -16.55 -11.98 -9.35
C ALA A 185 -17.93 -12.31 -8.75
N PHE A 186 -18.53 -13.44 -9.16
CA PHE A 186 -19.78 -13.93 -8.59
C PHE A 186 -19.65 -14.26 -7.11
N ALA A 187 -18.62 -15.03 -6.72
CA ALA A 187 -18.39 -15.43 -5.34
C ALA A 187 -18.19 -14.22 -4.41
N GLN A 188 -17.36 -13.25 -4.81
CA GLN A 188 -17.11 -12.03 -4.05
C GLN A 188 -18.38 -11.20 -3.91
N THR A 189 -19.11 -10.96 -5.01
CA THR A 189 -20.36 -10.18 -4.98
C THR A 189 -21.41 -10.85 -4.10
N PHE A 190 -21.54 -12.17 -4.19
CA PHE A 190 -22.47 -12.92 -3.35
C PHE A 190 -22.04 -12.94 -1.88
N GLY A 191 -20.73 -13.00 -1.61
CA GLY A 191 -20.16 -12.86 -0.27
C GLY A 191 -20.52 -11.52 0.36
N ALA A 192 -20.32 -10.42 -0.38
CA ALA A 192 -20.68 -9.08 0.06
C ALA A 192 -22.20 -8.92 0.26
N PHE A 193 -23.02 -9.48 -0.63
CA PHE A 193 -24.48 -9.52 -0.50
C PHE A 193 -24.92 -10.20 0.80
N VAL A 194 -24.39 -11.39 1.10
CA VAL A 194 -24.74 -12.13 2.32
C VAL A 194 -24.21 -11.40 3.56
N GLY A 195 -22.97 -10.90 3.53
CA GLY A 195 -22.40 -10.14 4.64
C GLY A 195 -23.21 -8.88 4.97
N ALA A 196 -23.67 -8.14 3.96
CA ALA A 196 -24.59 -7.03 4.12
C ALA A 196 -25.92 -7.47 4.75
N GLY A 197 -26.48 -8.59 4.29
CA GLY A 197 -27.74 -9.13 4.83
C GLY A 197 -27.63 -9.52 6.31
N LEU A 198 -26.50 -10.12 6.71
CA LEU A 198 -26.23 -10.43 8.13
C LEU A 198 -26.16 -9.16 8.98
N VAL A 199 -25.48 -8.11 8.50
CA VAL A 199 -25.40 -6.82 9.19
C VAL A 199 -26.76 -6.10 9.22
N TYR A 200 -27.55 -6.21 8.16
CA TYR A 200 -28.92 -5.68 8.10
C TYR A 200 -29.80 -6.32 9.18
N VAL A 201 -29.79 -7.65 9.29
CA VAL A 201 -30.52 -8.38 10.33
C VAL A 201 -30.04 -7.98 11.73
N LEU A 202 -28.72 -7.89 11.92
CA LEU A 202 -28.12 -7.46 13.20
C LEU A 202 -28.58 -6.05 13.62
N SER A 203 -28.69 -5.14 12.66
CA SER A 203 -29.03 -3.72 12.91
C SER A 203 -30.52 -3.41 12.68
N TYR A 204 -31.36 -4.41 12.41
CA TYR A 204 -32.71 -4.24 11.89
C TYR A 204 -33.58 -3.31 12.74
N GLN A 205 -33.60 -3.52 14.07
CA GLN A 205 -34.43 -2.73 14.97
C GLN A 205 -34.08 -1.23 14.91
N LYS A 206 -32.79 -0.90 14.95
CA LYS A 206 -32.32 0.49 14.87
C LYS A 206 -32.53 1.10 13.50
N LEU A 207 -32.35 0.32 12.43
CA LEU A 207 -32.59 0.78 11.06
C LEU A 207 -34.05 1.16 10.84
N VAL A 208 -34.99 0.35 11.34
CA VAL A 208 -36.44 0.64 11.23
C VAL A 208 -36.86 1.79 12.14
N GLU A 209 -36.20 1.99 13.28
CA GLU A 209 -36.44 3.13 14.16
C GLU A 209 -36.00 4.46 13.54
N GLU A 210 -34.78 4.52 12.99
CA GLU A 210 -34.23 5.74 12.41
C GLU A 210 -34.74 6.01 10.99
N ASP A 211 -35.03 4.97 10.20
CA ASP A 211 -35.51 5.09 8.83
C ASP A 211 -36.71 4.15 8.56
N PRO A 212 -37.90 4.44 9.13
CA PRO A 212 -39.09 3.58 9.01
C PRO A 212 -39.56 3.38 7.56
N HIS A 213 -39.29 4.36 6.70
CA HIS A 213 -39.68 4.36 5.29
C HIS A 213 -38.56 3.88 4.36
N LYS A 214 -37.40 3.49 4.91
CA LYS A 214 -36.23 3.02 4.16
C LYS A 214 -35.81 4.03 3.10
N GLU A 215 -35.78 5.32 3.46
CA GLU A 215 -35.49 6.43 2.57
C GLU A 215 -34.00 6.70 2.31
N THR A 216 -33.18 6.58 3.35
CA THR A 216 -31.80 7.12 3.35
C THR A 216 -30.74 6.10 3.75
N MET A 217 -31.10 5.11 4.57
CA MET A 217 -30.13 4.20 5.19
C MET A 217 -29.51 3.17 4.23
N GLN A 218 -29.89 3.17 2.94
CA GLN A 218 -29.16 2.42 1.91
C GLN A 218 -27.68 2.84 1.83
N ALA A 219 -27.36 4.09 2.19
CA ALA A 219 -26.00 4.63 2.18
C ALA A 219 -25.05 3.99 3.20
N ASN A 220 -25.57 3.28 4.20
CA ASN A 220 -24.71 2.55 5.14
C ASN A 220 -24.13 1.27 4.51
N PHE A 221 -24.81 0.73 3.49
CA PHE A 221 -24.49 -0.57 2.89
C PHE A 221 -23.67 -0.45 1.60
N ALA A 222 -23.95 0.58 0.79
CA ALA A 222 -23.30 0.84 -0.48
C ALA A 222 -22.88 2.31 -0.56
N THR A 223 -21.94 2.62 -1.44
CA THR A 223 -21.43 3.98 -1.53
C THR A 223 -22.34 4.90 -2.33
N TYR A 224 -22.34 6.19 -2.02
CA TYR A 224 -23.04 7.18 -2.83
C TYR A 224 -22.16 8.44 -2.90
N PRO A 225 -22.14 9.14 -4.03
CA PRO A 225 -21.33 10.34 -4.18
C PRO A 225 -21.91 11.45 -3.33
N SER A 226 -21.05 12.35 -2.86
CA SER A 226 -21.51 13.58 -2.22
C SER A 226 -22.30 14.45 -3.20
N ASP A 227 -23.32 15.15 -2.72
CA ASP A 227 -24.17 16.06 -3.52
C ASP A 227 -23.39 17.20 -4.21
N VAL A 228 -22.15 17.43 -3.77
CA VAL A 228 -21.28 18.51 -4.22
C VAL A 228 -20.51 18.15 -5.50
N ILE A 229 -20.43 16.87 -5.85
CA ILE A 229 -19.59 16.39 -6.96
C ILE A 229 -20.40 15.87 -8.14
N SER A 230 -19.84 16.01 -9.34
CA SER A 230 -20.39 15.43 -10.56
C SER A 230 -20.06 13.94 -10.69
N ASN A 231 -20.83 13.22 -11.50
CA ASN A 231 -20.53 11.83 -11.84
C ASN A 231 -19.18 11.65 -12.55
N LEU A 232 -18.68 12.68 -13.27
CA LEU A 232 -17.34 12.64 -13.85
C LEU A 232 -16.26 12.66 -12.75
N THR A 233 -16.39 13.55 -11.77
CA THR A 233 -15.49 13.61 -10.60
C THR A 233 -15.57 12.33 -9.78
N ALA A 234 -16.79 11.78 -9.62
CA ALA A 234 -17.00 10.53 -8.91
C ALA A 234 -16.33 9.34 -9.64
N PHE A 235 -16.42 9.30 -10.97
CA PHE A 235 -15.73 8.31 -11.80
C PHE A 235 -14.21 8.43 -11.67
N TYR A 236 -13.66 9.65 -11.78
CA TYR A 236 -12.24 9.88 -11.58
C TYR A 236 -11.80 9.46 -10.17
N SER A 237 -12.60 9.76 -9.14
CA SER A 237 -12.31 9.40 -7.75
C SER A 237 -12.19 7.89 -7.54
N GLU A 238 -13.17 7.12 -8.03
CA GLU A 238 -13.15 5.66 -7.92
C GLU A 238 -12.04 5.02 -8.77
N ALA A 239 -11.78 5.55 -9.97
CA ALA A 239 -10.69 5.07 -10.82
C ALA A 239 -9.32 5.37 -10.21
N PHE A 240 -9.11 6.60 -9.73
CA PHE A 240 -7.84 7.02 -9.13
C PHE A 240 -7.53 6.23 -7.86
N ALA A 241 -8.49 6.15 -6.92
CA ALA A 241 -8.28 5.44 -5.67
C ALA A 241 -8.05 3.93 -5.90
N THR A 242 -8.75 3.31 -6.87
CA THR A 242 -8.50 1.90 -7.23
C THR A 242 -7.17 1.71 -7.96
N GLY A 243 -6.75 2.70 -8.76
CA GLY A 243 -5.41 2.69 -9.36
C GLY A 243 -4.31 2.72 -8.30
N MET A 244 -4.44 3.57 -7.29
CA MET A 244 -3.52 3.59 -6.15
C MET A 244 -3.51 2.27 -5.37
N LEU A 245 -4.68 1.64 -5.18
CA LEU A 245 -4.80 0.31 -4.59
C LEU A 245 -4.00 -0.74 -5.37
N LEU A 246 -4.22 -0.85 -6.69
CA LEU A 246 -3.58 -1.87 -7.51
C LEU A 246 -2.10 -1.62 -7.75
N LEU A 247 -1.69 -0.35 -7.86
CA LEU A 247 -0.28 0.04 -7.90
C LEU A 247 0.45 -0.47 -6.65
N ALA A 248 -0.10 -0.17 -5.46
CA ALA A 248 0.49 -0.61 -4.20
C ALA A 248 0.39 -2.13 -4.00
N ILE A 249 -0.67 -2.80 -4.46
CA ILE A 249 -0.74 -4.27 -4.44
C ILE A 249 0.41 -4.89 -5.23
N TYR A 250 0.69 -4.35 -6.42
CA TYR A 250 1.78 -4.85 -7.25
C TYR A 250 3.14 -4.57 -6.61
N ALA A 251 3.30 -3.40 -5.96
CA ALA A 251 4.51 -3.06 -5.21
C ALA A 251 4.76 -3.99 -4.01
N ILE A 252 3.76 -4.20 -3.15
CA ILE A 252 3.86 -5.04 -1.94
C ILE A 252 4.16 -6.50 -2.29
N THR A 253 3.67 -6.98 -3.44
CA THR A 253 3.80 -8.38 -3.89
C THR A 253 4.96 -8.61 -4.85
N ASP A 254 5.71 -7.59 -5.23
CA ASP A 254 6.86 -7.77 -6.11
C ASP A 254 8.09 -8.25 -5.33
N GLU A 255 8.40 -9.54 -5.48
CA GLU A 255 9.56 -10.19 -4.86
C GLU A 255 10.91 -9.70 -5.42
N ARG A 256 10.93 -9.09 -6.62
CA ARG A 256 12.16 -8.46 -7.16
C ARG A 256 12.42 -7.09 -6.55
N ASN A 257 11.35 -6.44 -6.10
CA ASN A 257 11.44 -5.28 -5.23
C ASN A 257 11.52 -5.76 -3.77
N ARG A 258 11.24 -4.90 -2.80
CA ARG A 258 11.11 -5.32 -1.40
C ARG A 258 9.71 -5.82 -1.08
N GLY A 259 9.43 -7.08 -1.36
CA GLY A 259 8.17 -7.71 -0.95
C GLY A 259 7.99 -7.71 0.58
N ALA A 260 6.76 -7.52 1.06
CA ALA A 260 6.46 -7.52 2.50
C ALA A 260 6.58 -8.92 3.16
N GLY A 261 6.79 -9.96 2.35
CA GLY A 261 6.83 -11.35 2.76
C GLY A 261 5.47 -11.88 3.27
N PRO A 262 5.36 -13.21 3.50
CA PRO A 262 4.07 -13.83 3.83
C PRO A 262 3.40 -13.30 5.10
N VAL A 263 4.19 -12.80 6.05
CA VAL A 263 3.68 -12.25 7.31
C VAL A 263 3.32 -10.77 7.15
N GLY A 264 4.13 -9.99 6.44
CA GLY A 264 3.92 -8.54 6.31
C GLY A 264 2.85 -8.16 5.28
N THR A 265 2.66 -8.96 4.23
CA THR A 265 1.73 -8.65 3.13
C THR A 265 0.30 -8.36 3.59
N PRO A 266 -0.35 -9.18 4.45
CA PRO A 266 -1.69 -8.88 4.94
C PRO A 266 -1.77 -7.56 5.72
N PHE A 267 -0.77 -7.24 6.53
CA PHE A 267 -0.71 -5.98 7.28
C PHE A 267 -0.49 -4.78 6.36
N ALA A 268 0.36 -4.90 5.35
CA ALA A 268 0.58 -3.84 4.37
C ALA A 268 -0.72 -3.52 3.60
N PHE A 269 -1.48 -4.54 3.20
CA PHE A 269 -2.79 -4.34 2.56
C PHE A 269 -3.84 -3.73 3.50
N SER A 270 -3.85 -4.14 4.77
CA SER A 270 -4.71 -3.55 5.79
C SER A 270 -4.46 -2.05 5.96
N LEU A 271 -3.18 -1.66 6.07
CA LEU A 271 -2.79 -0.25 6.20
C LEU A 271 -3.09 0.52 4.91
N LEU A 272 -2.78 -0.05 3.74
CA LEU A 272 -3.11 0.55 2.44
C LEU A 272 -4.61 0.90 2.34
N PHE A 273 -5.50 -0.06 2.66
CA PHE A 273 -6.94 0.17 2.57
C PHE A 273 -7.40 1.27 3.55
N MET A 274 -6.82 1.28 4.76
CA MET A 274 -7.06 2.31 5.75
C MET A 274 -6.68 3.70 5.21
N ALA A 275 -5.49 3.85 4.61
CA ALA A 275 -5.04 5.12 4.05
C ALA A 275 -5.86 5.58 2.85
N LEU A 276 -6.33 4.66 2.00
CA LEU A 276 -7.21 5.01 0.87
C LEU A 276 -8.52 5.66 1.34
N GLY A 277 -9.13 5.16 2.42
CA GLY A 277 -10.33 5.78 3.00
C GLY A 277 -10.06 7.12 3.68
N MET A 278 -8.88 7.28 4.31
CA MET A 278 -8.45 8.55 4.89
C MET A 278 -8.07 9.61 3.84
N ALA A 279 -7.61 9.22 2.65
CA ALA A 279 -7.13 10.16 1.64
C ALA A 279 -8.17 10.46 0.55
N PHE A 280 -8.95 9.46 0.12
CA PHE A 280 -9.77 9.55 -1.10
C PHE A 280 -11.25 9.24 -0.86
N GLY A 281 -11.67 9.19 0.41
CA GLY A 281 -13.01 8.72 0.77
C GLY A 281 -14.10 9.78 0.75
N MET A 282 -13.78 11.05 0.99
CA MET A 282 -14.77 12.14 1.14
C MET A 282 -15.68 12.35 -0.08
N ASN A 283 -15.22 12.03 -1.28
CA ASN A 283 -15.99 12.27 -2.51
C ASN A 283 -17.07 11.21 -2.73
N THR A 284 -16.71 9.93 -2.56
CA THR A 284 -17.55 8.80 -2.99
C THR A 284 -17.68 7.68 -1.99
N GLY A 285 -17.03 7.73 -0.82
CA GLY A 285 -17.00 6.60 0.12
C GLY A 285 -16.04 5.47 -0.28
N TYR A 286 -15.10 5.76 -1.19
CA TYR A 286 -13.98 4.90 -1.59
C TYR A 286 -14.41 3.46 -1.93
N ALA A 287 -15.37 3.27 -2.85
CA ALA A 287 -15.92 1.95 -3.13
C ALA A 287 -14.82 0.92 -3.44
N LEU A 288 -13.89 1.27 -4.34
CA LEU A 288 -12.65 0.53 -4.69
C LEU A 288 -12.82 -0.90 -5.23
N ASN A 289 -14.00 -1.46 -5.04
CA ASN A 289 -14.30 -2.87 -5.22
C ASN A 289 -15.74 -3.02 -5.71
N PRO A 290 -15.94 -3.43 -6.97
CA PRO A 290 -17.28 -3.67 -7.52
C PRO A 290 -18.12 -4.63 -6.67
N ALA A 291 -17.52 -5.68 -6.07
CA ALA A 291 -18.26 -6.62 -5.22
C ALA A 291 -18.69 -5.99 -3.89
N ARG A 292 -17.84 -5.17 -3.26
CA ARG A 292 -18.13 -4.45 -2.01
C ARG A 292 -19.32 -3.50 -2.17
N ASP A 293 -19.52 -2.96 -3.35
CA ASP A 293 -20.60 -2.00 -3.59
C ASP A 293 -21.85 -2.67 -4.19
N PHE A 294 -21.71 -3.42 -5.29
CA PHE A 294 -22.85 -3.99 -6.00
C PHE A 294 -23.58 -5.08 -5.20
N GLY A 295 -22.86 -5.91 -4.44
CA GLY A 295 -23.47 -6.94 -3.59
C GLY A 295 -24.42 -6.35 -2.54
N PRO A 296 -23.96 -5.39 -1.70
CA PRO A 296 -24.82 -4.72 -0.74
C PRO A 296 -25.92 -3.85 -1.36
N ARG A 297 -25.73 -3.27 -2.56
CA ARG A 297 -26.83 -2.63 -3.32
C ARG A 297 -27.95 -3.60 -3.66
N LEU A 298 -27.59 -4.79 -4.16
CA LEU A 298 -28.59 -5.83 -4.44
C LEU A 298 -29.30 -6.25 -3.15
N MET A 299 -28.56 -6.40 -2.04
CA MET A 299 -29.15 -6.74 -0.75
C MET A 299 -30.18 -5.69 -0.31
N THR A 300 -29.82 -4.40 -0.34
CA THR A 300 -30.73 -3.31 0.06
C THR A 300 -31.94 -3.20 -0.88
N PHE A 301 -31.78 -3.46 -2.18
CA PHE A 301 -32.91 -3.59 -3.11
C PHE A 301 -33.92 -4.64 -2.63
N PHE A 302 -33.47 -5.86 -2.32
CA PHE A 302 -34.34 -6.93 -1.82
C PHE A 302 -34.85 -6.69 -0.40
N ALA A 303 -34.12 -5.94 0.43
CA ALA A 303 -34.56 -5.53 1.76
C ALA A 303 -35.69 -4.48 1.72
N GLY A 304 -36.05 -3.97 0.54
CA GLY A 304 -37.22 -3.10 0.35
C GLY A 304 -36.89 -1.61 0.24
N TYR A 305 -35.64 -1.22 0.02
CA TYR A 305 -35.29 0.17 -0.32
C TYR A 305 -35.73 0.55 -1.74
N GLY A 306 -36.14 -0.41 -2.58
CA GLY A 306 -36.68 -0.14 -3.92
C GLY A 306 -35.60 0.24 -4.94
N SER A 307 -36.03 0.64 -6.15
CA SER A 307 -35.13 0.87 -7.30
C SER A 307 -34.16 2.04 -7.12
N LYS A 308 -34.41 2.92 -6.15
CA LYS A 308 -33.57 4.10 -5.92
C LYS A 308 -32.11 3.77 -5.59
N VAL A 309 -31.82 2.60 -5.04
CA VAL A 309 -30.44 2.16 -4.79
C VAL A 309 -29.59 2.14 -6.06
N PHE A 310 -30.24 2.10 -7.23
CA PHE A 310 -29.64 2.19 -8.56
C PHE A 310 -29.86 3.54 -9.26
N THR A 311 -30.86 4.33 -8.88
CA THR A 311 -31.19 5.60 -9.59
C THR A 311 -30.69 6.85 -8.89
N THR A 312 -30.29 6.78 -7.61
CA THR A 312 -29.73 7.92 -6.87
C THR A 312 -28.47 8.48 -7.56
N SER A 313 -28.34 9.81 -7.55
CA SER A 313 -27.22 10.57 -8.14
C SER A 313 -26.99 10.25 -9.62
N ASP A 314 -28.04 10.39 -10.43
CA ASP A 314 -28.02 10.16 -11.88
C ASP A 314 -27.43 8.79 -12.26
N TYR A 315 -27.98 7.73 -11.65
CA TYR A 315 -27.57 6.35 -11.88
C TYR A 315 -26.12 6.07 -11.48
N TYR A 316 -25.67 6.55 -10.32
CA TYR A 316 -24.28 6.38 -9.85
C TYR A 316 -23.80 4.92 -9.78
N PHE A 317 -24.70 3.93 -9.60
CA PHE A 317 -24.35 2.53 -9.33
C PHE A 317 -23.36 1.87 -10.30
N TRP A 318 -23.30 2.31 -11.57
CA TRP A 318 -22.39 1.74 -12.55
C TRP A 318 -20.95 2.24 -12.36
N ILE A 319 -20.75 3.39 -11.71
CA ILE A 319 -19.44 4.01 -11.50
C ILE A 319 -18.55 3.13 -10.60
N PRO A 320 -18.98 2.70 -9.40
CA PRO A 320 -18.24 1.75 -8.57
C PRO A 320 -17.98 0.38 -9.22
N ILE A 321 -18.62 0.08 -10.35
CA ILE A 321 -18.37 -1.14 -11.12
C ILE A 321 -17.29 -0.88 -12.17
N VAL A 322 -17.45 0.15 -13.00
CA VAL A 322 -16.59 0.37 -14.18
C VAL A 322 -15.32 1.13 -13.84
N ALA A 323 -15.40 2.18 -13.02
CA ALA A 323 -14.25 3.02 -12.70
C ALA A 323 -13.14 2.23 -11.98
N PRO A 324 -13.43 1.34 -11.00
CA PRO A 324 -12.40 0.49 -10.39
C PRO A 324 -11.69 -0.45 -11.37
N LEU A 325 -12.38 -1.00 -12.37
CA LEU A 325 -11.76 -1.89 -13.35
C LEU A 325 -10.73 -1.15 -14.21
N ILE A 326 -11.06 0.06 -14.65
CA ILE A 326 -10.17 0.90 -15.45
C ILE A 326 -9.01 1.42 -14.59
N GLY A 327 -9.34 1.94 -13.40
CA GLY A 327 -8.38 2.42 -12.43
C GLY A 327 -7.34 1.37 -12.08
N GLY A 328 -7.79 0.15 -11.75
CA GLY A 328 -6.92 -0.97 -11.40
C GLY A 328 -5.90 -1.31 -12.48
N VAL A 329 -6.33 -1.36 -13.75
CA VAL A 329 -5.43 -1.59 -14.90
C VAL A 329 -4.41 -0.46 -15.04
N ILE A 330 -4.83 0.80 -14.98
CA ILE A 330 -3.92 1.95 -15.10
C ILE A 330 -2.89 1.95 -13.98
N GLY A 331 -3.32 1.72 -12.73
CA GLY A 331 -2.44 1.73 -11.56
C GLY A 331 -1.40 0.62 -11.57
N ALA A 332 -1.82 -0.62 -11.84
CA ALA A 332 -0.89 -1.74 -12.00
C ALA A 332 0.06 -1.52 -13.19
N GLY A 333 -0.45 -0.98 -14.31
CA GLY A 333 0.35 -0.63 -15.48
C GLY A 333 1.43 0.40 -15.19
N ALA A 334 1.12 1.43 -14.40
CA ALA A 334 2.09 2.44 -13.98
C ALA A 334 3.23 1.82 -13.15
N TYR A 335 2.91 0.93 -12.20
CA TYR A 335 3.95 0.19 -11.44
C TYR A 335 4.80 -0.68 -12.37
N ILE A 336 4.15 -1.42 -13.28
CA ILE A 336 4.86 -2.30 -14.21
C ILE A 336 5.85 -1.51 -15.06
N LEU A 337 5.39 -0.42 -15.66
CA LEU A 337 6.16 0.39 -16.59
C LEU A 337 7.35 1.09 -15.92
N LEU A 338 7.12 1.70 -14.76
CA LEU A 338 8.10 2.57 -14.12
C LEU A 338 9.03 1.84 -13.14
N VAL A 339 8.63 0.67 -12.64
CA VAL A 339 9.40 -0.08 -11.64
C VAL A 339 9.59 -1.54 -12.05
N GLN A 340 8.51 -2.31 -12.25
CA GLN A 340 8.65 -3.78 -12.34
C GLN A 340 9.51 -4.26 -13.52
N ILE A 341 9.35 -3.66 -14.71
CA ILE A 341 10.16 -4.01 -15.89
C ILE A 341 11.54 -3.37 -15.86
N GLN A 342 11.79 -2.48 -14.90
CA GLN A 342 13.05 -1.75 -14.75
C GLN A 342 14.03 -2.47 -13.84
N HIS A 343 13.61 -3.54 -13.14
CA HIS A 343 14.54 -4.40 -12.40
C HIS A 343 15.62 -4.97 -13.33
N ASP A 344 16.85 -5.02 -12.83
CA ASP A 344 18.00 -5.47 -13.61
C ASP A 344 17.84 -6.94 -14.07
N ASP A 345 18.05 -7.17 -15.37
CA ASP A 345 18.60 -8.45 -15.81
C ASP A 345 20.10 -8.40 -15.54
N GLN A 346 20.67 -9.45 -14.93
CA GLN A 346 22.03 -9.51 -14.34
C GLN A 346 23.22 -9.19 -15.28
N ASP A 347 22.98 -8.71 -16.52
CA ASP A 347 23.96 -8.54 -17.59
C ASP A 347 24.14 -7.07 -18.06
N ALA A 348 23.50 -6.07 -17.44
CA ALA A 348 23.59 -4.67 -17.90
C ALA A 348 24.75 -3.88 -17.25
N ASN A 349 25.92 -3.89 -17.90
CA ASN A 349 27.00 -2.94 -17.63
C ASN A 349 26.70 -1.59 -18.30
N GLU A 350 26.18 -0.61 -17.57
CA GLU A 350 26.20 0.84 -17.92
C GLU A 350 25.59 1.67 -16.75
N ASP A 351 26.41 2.43 -16.01
CA ASP A 351 26.01 3.21 -14.82
C ASP A 351 24.86 4.22 -15.06
N GLU A 352 24.70 4.69 -16.31
CA GLU A 352 23.67 5.66 -16.71
C GLU A 352 22.27 5.04 -16.79
N VAL A 353 22.18 3.78 -17.25
CA VAL A 353 20.91 3.03 -17.32
C VAL A 353 20.38 2.73 -15.91
N VAL A 354 21.28 2.40 -14.98
CA VAL A 354 20.93 2.16 -13.57
C VAL A 354 20.36 3.42 -12.92
N HIS A 355 20.99 4.59 -13.15
CA HIS A 355 20.54 5.83 -12.53
C HIS A 355 19.16 6.32 -12.99
N MET A 356 18.82 6.12 -14.27
CA MET A 356 17.48 6.45 -14.77
C MET A 356 16.41 5.59 -14.08
N ARG A 357 16.69 4.30 -13.86
CA ARG A 357 15.77 3.38 -13.18
C ARG A 357 15.51 3.81 -11.74
N GLU A 358 16.58 4.19 -11.02
CA GLU A 358 16.47 4.78 -9.68
C GLU A 358 15.58 6.03 -9.68
N CYS A 359 15.77 6.92 -10.67
CA CYS A 359 14.97 8.14 -10.78
C CYS A 359 13.49 7.85 -11.07
N LEU A 360 13.16 6.85 -11.91
CA LEU A 360 11.76 6.45 -12.16
C LEU A 360 11.10 5.89 -10.89
N ALA A 361 11.85 5.10 -10.10
CA ALA A 361 11.39 4.57 -8.82
C ALA A 361 11.17 5.69 -7.79
N GLU A 362 12.13 6.62 -7.65
CA GLU A 362 12.01 7.79 -6.78
C GLU A 362 10.85 8.71 -7.18
N PHE A 363 10.63 8.91 -8.48
CA PHE A 363 9.48 9.65 -9.01
C PHE A 363 8.16 8.99 -8.60
N LEU A 364 7.98 7.69 -8.90
CA LEU A 364 6.73 6.98 -8.63
C LEU A 364 6.49 6.84 -7.11
N GLY A 365 7.52 6.46 -6.34
CA GLY A 365 7.42 6.34 -4.89
C GLY A 365 7.07 7.67 -4.22
N THR A 366 7.68 8.76 -4.69
CA THR A 366 7.39 10.12 -4.18
C THR A 366 5.98 10.55 -4.54
N MET A 367 5.56 10.33 -5.79
CA MET A 367 4.20 10.61 -6.23
C MET A 367 3.18 9.86 -5.37
N VAL A 368 3.43 8.58 -5.08
CA VAL A 368 2.50 7.74 -4.30
C VAL A 368 2.31 8.27 -2.88
N PHE A 369 3.38 8.52 -2.13
CA PHE A 369 3.22 8.98 -0.74
C PHE A 369 2.64 10.39 -0.67
N ILE A 370 2.97 11.27 -1.63
CA ILE A 370 2.42 12.63 -1.70
C ILE A 370 0.93 12.60 -2.06
N CYS A 371 0.48 11.69 -2.92
CA CYS A 371 -0.95 11.50 -3.18
C CYS A 371 -1.72 11.17 -1.90
N PHE A 372 -1.22 10.26 -1.06
CA PHE A 372 -1.84 9.95 0.23
C PHE A 372 -1.80 11.15 1.18
N GLY A 373 -0.67 11.84 1.25
CA GLY A 373 -0.48 12.97 2.15
C GLY A 373 -1.32 14.20 1.80
N ILE A 374 -1.27 14.67 0.56
CA ILE A 374 -2.09 15.79 0.09
C ILE A 374 -3.58 15.39 0.03
N GLY A 375 -3.88 14.11 -0.28
CA GLY A 375 -5.23 13.56 -0.24
C GLY A 375 -5.85 13.69 1.15
N VAL A 376 -5.18 13.20 2.19
CA VAL A 376 -5.70 13.33 3.57
C VAL A 376 -5.79 14.78 4.03
N ASN A 377 -4.83 15.64 3.64
CA ASN A 377 -4.89 17.07 3.95
C ASN A 377 -6.17 17.71 3.37
N ASN A 378 -6.45 17.47 2.08
CA ASN A 378 -7.65 17.98 1.44
C ASN A 378 -8.91 17.36 2.03
N GLN A 379 -8.90 16.07 2.34
CA GLN A 379 -10.03 15.41 2.97
C GLN A 379 -10.37 16.04 4.32
N VAL A 380 -9.40 16.23 5.21
CA VAL A 380 -9.62 16.82 6.53
C VAL A 380 -10.01 18.29 6.43
N ASN A 381 -9.28 19.08 5.65
CA ASN A 381 -9.48 20.53 5.61
C ASN A 381 -10.77 20.93 4.84
N LEU A 382 -11.09 20.27 3.72
CA LEU A 382 -12.29 20.58 2.94
C LEU A 382 -13.58 20.00 3.54
N SER A 383 -13.47 19.10 4.52
CA SER A 383 -14.60 18.60 5.29
C SER A 383 -14.77 19.27 6.65
N GLU A 384 -13.93 20.26 6.98
CA GLU A 384 -13.93 20.92 8.30
C GLU A 384 -13.84 19.90 9.45
N GLU A 385 -12.92 18.95 9.32
CA GLU A 385 -12.69 17.82 10.23
C GLU A 385 -13.80 16.75 10.32
N ALA A 386 -14.88 16.85 9.52
CA ALA A 386 -15.93 15.83 9.50
C ALA A 386 -15.44 14.48 8.93
N ASN A 387 -14.56 14.50 7.92
CA ASN A 387 -14.00 13.30 7.28
C ASN A 387 -12.58 12.97 7.76
N GLY A 388 -12.25 13.32 9.00
CA GLY A 388 -10.99 12.99 9.66
C GLY A 388 -10.42 14.17 10.45
N THR A 389 -9.47 13.89 11.33
CA THR A 389 -8.82 14.90 12.18
C THR A 389 -7.30 14.85 12.01
N TRP A 390 -6.56 15.69 12.75
CA TRP A 390 -5.09 15.70 12.72
C TRP A 390 -4.44 14.32 12.90
N ILE A 391 -5.01 13.44 13.74
CA ILE A 391 -4.48 12.08 13.91
C ILE A 391 -4.57 11.27 12.61
N SER A 392 -5.67 11.43 11.85
CA SER A 392 -5.85 10.74 10.56
C SER A 392 -4.87 11.24 9.51
N VAL A 393 -4.54 12.54 9.53
CA VAL A 393 -3.47 13.13 8.70
C VAL A 393 -2.17 12.38 8.97
N ASN A 394 -1.72 12.31 10.21
CA ASN A 394 -0.43 11.70 10.55
C ASN A 394 -0.37 10.19 10.25
N ILE A 395 -1.46 9.45 10.52
CA ILE A 395 -1.55 8.02 10.19
C ILE A 395 -1.43 7.84 8.67
N CYS A 396 -2.21 8.59 7.88
CA CYS A 396 -2.23 8.44 6.43
C CYS A 396 -0.92 8.88 5.78
N TRP A 397 -0.26 9.94 6.28
CA TRP A 397 1.08 10.31 5.83
C TRP A 397 2.11 9.20 6.11
N GLY A 398 2.08 8.59 7.29
CA GLY A 398 2.96 7.46 7.63
C GLY A 398 2.74 6.24 6.73
N ILE A 399 1.47 5.87 6.48
CA ILE A 399 1.15 4.78 5.54
C ILE A 399 1.50 5.18 4.10
N GLY A 400 1.39 6.46 3.73
CA GLY A 400 1.88 6.96 2.45
C GLY A 400 3.36 6.65 2.27
N VAL A 401 4.19 6.94 3.30
CA VAL A 401 5.62 6.58 3.30
C VAL A 401 5.82 5.08 3.15
N LEU A 402 5.05 4.25 3.88
CA LEU A 402 5.08 2.79 3.72
C LEU A 402 4.90 2.36 2.26
N MET A 403 3.89 2.93 1.58
CA MET A 403 3.60 2.60 0.18
C MET A 403 4.68 3.11 -0.77
N GLY A 404 5.20 4.32 -0.54
CA GLY A 404 6.31 4.86 -1.33
C GLY A 404 7.57 4.00 -1.21
N VAL A 405 7.87 3.50 -0.01
CA VAL A 405 9.01 2.62 0.27
C VAL A 405 8.83 1.28 -0.48
N TYR A 406 7.67 0.64 -0.38
CA TYR A 406 7.38 -0.58 -1.16
C TYR A 406 7.48 -0.38 -2.68
N VAL A 407 7.20 0.83 -3.17
CA VAL A 407 7.33 1.15 -4.59
C VAL A 407 8.79 1.26 -5.03
N ALA A 408 9.65 1.90 -4.25
CA ALA A 408 10.96 2.34 -4.73
C ALA A 408 12.17 1.58 -4.16
N GLU A 409 12.03 0.90 -3.01
CA GLU A 409 13.19 0.51 -2.20
C GLU A 409 14.15 -0.46 -2.87
N GLY A 410 13.62 -1.48 -3.56
CA GLY A 410 14.44 -2.47 -4.27
C GLY A 410 15.15 -1.95 -5.51
N VAL A 411 14.84 -0.73 -5.98
CA VAL A 411 15.49 -0.11 -7.14
C VAL A 411 16.38 1.06 -6.71
N SER A 412 15.87 2.01 -5.93
CA SER A 412 16.57 3.26 -5.59
C SER A 412 17.07 3.36 -4.16
N GLY A 413 16.69 2.42 -3.28
CA GLY A 413 16.82 2.55 -1.83
C GLY A 413 15.71 3.38 -1.17
N ALA A 414 14.70 3.83 -1.93
CA ALA A 414 13.56 4.61 -1.46
C ALA A 414 13.95 5.81 -0.57
N HIS A 415 14.78 6.71 -1.09
CA HIS A 415 15.10 7.93 -0.37
C HIS A 415 13.84 8.78 -0.19
N LEU A 416 13.06 8.97 -1.28
CA LEU A 416 11.78 9.68 -1.35
C LEU A 416 11.80 11.11 -0.77
N ASN A 417 13.01 11.59 -0.45
CA ASN A 417 13.27 12.76 0.34
C ASN A 417 14.64 13.32 -0.06
N THR A 418 14.63 14.58 -0.51
CA THR A 418 15.83 15.26 -0.98
C THR A 418 16.82 15.50 0.16
N ALA A 419 16.35 15.69 1.40
CA ALA A 419 17.23 15.83 2.56
C ALA A 419 17.94 14.51 2.92
N VAL A 420 17.24 13.38 2.82
CA VAL A 420 17.82 12.03 2.99
C VAL A 420 18.85 11.77 1.90
N THR A 421 18.48 12.03 0.64
CA THR A 421 19.38 11.89 -0.53
C THR A 421 20.66 12.71 -0.35
N PHE A 422 20.53 13.99 0.01
CA PHE A 422 21.66 14.88 0.25
C PHE A 422 22.54 14.39 1.41
N THR A 423 21.93 13.96 2.50
CA THR A 423 22.65 13.49 3.68
C THR A 423 23.42 12.20 3.38
N HIS A 424 22.83 11.27 2.63
CA HIS A 424 23.55 10.09 2.16
C HIS A 424 24.77 10.46 1.32
N ALA A 425 24.69 11.49 0.47
CA ALA A 425 25.84 11.96 -0.28
C ALA A 425 26.94 12.61 0.60
N VAL A 426 26.54 13.39 1.60
CA VAL A 426 27.47 14.00 2.58
C VAL A 426 28.28 12.93 3.33
N PHE A 427 27.64 11.83 3.74
CA PHE A 427 28.29 10.74 4.45
C PHE A 427 28.82 9.61 3.54
N GLY A 428 28.93 9.85 2.23
CA GLY A 428 29.53 8.91 1.27
C GLY A 428 28.72 7.64 0.99
N ARG A 429 27.44 7.60 1.35
CA ARG A 429 26.51 6.50 1.07
C ARG A 429 25.83 6.61 -0.30
N LEU A 430 25.90 7.78 -0.95
CA LEU A 430 25.42 8.01 -2.31
C LEU A 430 26.43 8.86 -3.09
N PRO A 431 26.77 8.52 -4.35
CA PRO A 431 27.59 9.37 -5.21
C PRO A 431 26.93 10.74 -5.45
N TRP A 432 27.68 11.83 -5.30
CA TRP A 432 27.18 13.21 -5.46
C TRP A 432 26.52 13.49 -6.82
N TRP A 433 27.00 12.84 -7.89
CA TRP A 433 26.45 13.04 -9.24
C TRP A 433 25.02 12.52 -9.39
N LYS A 434 24.57 11.60 -8.53
CA LYS A 434 23.19 11.07 -8.52
C LYS A 434 22.19 12.01 -7.82
N VAL A 435 22.67 12.89 -6.95
CA VAL A 435 21.82 13.76 -6.12
C VAL A 435 20.87 14.64 -6.95
N PRO A 436 21.31 15.32 -8.04
CA PRO A 436 20.42 16.13 -8.86
C PRO A 436 19.30 15.31 -9.51
N GLY A 437 19.60 14.09 -9.97
CA GLY A 437 18.62 13.18 -10.58
C GLY A 437 17.52 12.78 -9.59
N TYR A 438 17.91 12.34 -8.39
CA TYR A 438 16.98 12.01 -7.31
C TYR A 438 16.13 13.22 -6.90
N ALA A 439 16.75 14.39 -6.68
CA ALA A 439 16.04 15.59 -6.25
C ALA A 439 15.02 16.07 -7.30
N ALA A 440 15.37 16.00 -8.59
CA ALA A 440 14.49 16.34 -9.69
C ALA A 440 13.33 15.33 -9.80
N ALA A 441 13.62 14.03 -9.77
CA ALA A 441 12.63 12.97 -9.82
C ALA A 441 11.61 13.06 -8.68
N GLN A 442 12.08 13.25 -7.45
CA GLN A 442 11.23 13.40 -6.26
C GLN A 442 10.35 14.65 -6.38
N SER A 443 10.92 15.79 -6.80
CA SER A 443 10.17 17.06 -6.95
C SER A 443 9.14 17.00 -8.07
N LEU A 444 9.43 16.29 -9.17
CA LEU A 444 8.48 16.04 -10.24
C LEU A 444 7.38 15.07 -9.80
N GLY A 445 7.72 14.03 -9.03
CA GLY A 445 6.76 13.09 -8.47
C GLY A 445 5.75 13.80 -7.54
N SER A 446 6.24 14.66 -6.65
CA SER A 446 5.39 15.44 -5.75
C SER A 446 4.55 16.50 -6.49
N PHE A 447 5.09 17.14 -7.53
CA PHE A 447 4.34 18.02 -8.44
C PHE A 447 3.18 17.28 -9.12
N CYS A 448 3.43 16.10 -9.71
CA CYS A 448 2.42 15.29 -10.37
C CYS A 448 1.34 14.80 -9.39
N ALA A 449 1.74 14.41 -8.18
CA ALA A 449 0.80 14.04 -7.12
C ALA A 449 -0.12 15.22 -6.74
N ALA A 450 0.43 16.41 -6.54
CA ALA A 450 -0.38 17.61 -6.27
C ALA A 450 -1.39 17.88 -7.39
N ALA A 451 -1.01 17.70 -8.65
CA ALA A 451 -1.90 17.83 -9.80
C ALA A 451 -3.04 16.80 -9.79
N LEU A 452 -2.72 15.53 -9.54
CA LEU A 452 -3.70 14.44 -9.49
C LEU A 452 -4.74 14.66 -8.37
N ILE A 453 -4.29 15.12 -7.20
CA ILE A 453 -5.18 15.42 -6.06
C ILE A 453 -5.97 16.72 -6.27
N TYR A 454 -5.39 17.72 -6.93
CA TYR A 454 -6.12 18.93 -7.30
C TYR A 454 -7.30 18.61 -8.22
N VAL A 455 -7.10 17.75 -9.23
CA VAL A 455 -8.19 17.29 -10.10
C VAL A 455 -9.23 16.50 -9.29
N LEU A 456 -8.80 15.65 -8.36
CA LEU A 456 -9.68 14.85 -7.49
C LEU A 456 -10.64 15.72 -6.67
N HIS A 457 -10.15 16.83 -6.13
CA HIS A 457 -10.91 17.73 -5.26
C HIS A 457 -11.31 19.05 -5.92
N TYR A 458 -11.17 19.19 -7.24
CA TYR A 458 -11.35 20.45 -7.94
C TYR A 458 -12.67 21.16 -7.60
N GLN A 459 -13.80 20.44 -7.68
CA GLN A 459 -15.11 21.02 -7.38
C GLN A 459 -15.22 21.51 -5.93
N ARG A 460 -14.69 20.74 -4.96
CA ARG A 460 -14.70 21.14 -3.54
C ARG A 460 -13.75 22.30 -3.27
N LEU A 461 -12.58 22.31 -3.90
CA LEU A 461 -11.63 23.42 -3.80
C LEU A 461 -12.24 24.71 -4.33
N MET A 462 -12.91 24.67 -5.48
CA MET A 462 -13.56 25.85 -6.07
C MET A 462 -14.77 26.32 -5.27
N LEU A 463 -15.41 25.44 -4.48
CA LEU A 463 -16.50 25.82 -3.60
C LEU A 463 -16.01 26.41 -2.29
N ALA A 464 -14.96 25.84 -1.70
CA ALA A 464 -14.38 26.31 -0.45
C ALA A 464 -13.57 27.60 -0.62
N ASP A 465 -12.87 27.75 -1.76
CA ASP A 465 -11.95 28.84 -2.01
C ASP A 465 -11.91 29.22 -3.51
N PRO A 466 -12.97 29.88 -4.03
CA PRO A 466 -13.09 30.24 -5.45
C PRO A 466 -11.93 31.13 -5.95
N ASP A 467 -11.46 32.02 -5.08
CA ASP A 467 -10.37 32.97 -5.38
C ASP A 467 -8.97 32.37 -5.11
N LYS A 468 -8.90 31.10 -4.71
CA LYS A 468 -7.65 30.36 -4.47
C LYS A 468 -6.74 31.07 -3.48
N MET A 469 -7.27 31.63 -2.41
CA MET A 469 -6.57 32.44 -1.42
C MET A 469 -5.95 31.65 -0.27
N THR A 470 -6.55 30.53 0.14
CA THR A 470 -6.20 29.83 1.40
C THR A 470 -5.87 28.36 1.18
N THR A 471 -6.52 27.68 0.24
CA THR A 471 -6.40 26.23 0.05
C THR A 471 -5.05 25.75 -0.49
N HIS A 472 -4.15 26.66 -0.89
CA HIS A 472 -2.74 26.34 -1.17
C HIS A 472 -2.03 25.65 0.01
N ALA A 473 -2.45 25.92 1.24
CA ALA A 473 -1.93 25.27 2.45
C ALA A 473 -2.28 23.78 2.56
N ASN A 474 -3.21 23.26 1.76
CA ASN A 474 -3.49 21.83 1.71
C ASN A 474 -2.38 21.05 0.96
N PHE A 475 -1.63 21.74 0.09
CA PHE A 475 -0.66 21.14 -0.83
C PHE A 475 0.80 21.27 -0.36
N ALA A 476 1.13 22.37 0.31
CA ALA A 476 2.47 22.69 0.80
C ALA A 476 2.38 23.19 2.24
N THR A 477 3.50 23.18 2.97
CA THR A 477 3.49 23.58 4.37
C THR A 477 3.56 25.10 4.53
N TYR A 478 2.94 25.63 5.57
CA TYR A 478 3.07 27.02 5.95
C TYR A 478 3.18 27.11 7.47
N PRO A 479 3.94 28.08 8.01
CA PRO A 479 4.08 28.23 9.44
C PRO A 479 2.75 28.68 10.04
N SER A 480 2.47 28.23 11.26
CA SER A 480 1.32 28.68 12.04
C SER A 480 1.43 30.17 12.38
N GLU A 481 0.29 30.80 12.66
CA GLU A 481 0.23 32.23 12.97
C GLU A 481 1.13 32.58 14.17
N GLY A 482 1.91 33.67 14.03
CA GLY A 482 2.84 34.13 15.07
C GLY A 482 4.19 33.40 15.11
N ILE A 483 4.42 32.38 14.28
CA ILE A 483 5.71 31.69 14.21
C ILE A 483 6.69 32.43 13.29
N SER A 484 7.88 32.77 13.83
CA SER A 484 8.95 33.38 13.06
C SER A 484 9.68 32.37 12.15
N ASN A 485 10.29 32.84 11.06
CA ASN A 485 11.10 31.97 10.19
C ASN A 485 12.27 31.30 10.92
N LEU A 486 12.83 31.94 11.96
CA LEU A 486 13.88 31.34 12.78
C LEU A 486 13.36 30.16 13.59
N THR A 487 12.22 30.33 14.25
CA THR A 487 11.55 29.26 15.00
C THR A 487 11.13 28.12 14.07
N ALA A 488 10.58 28.46 12.90
CA ALA A 488 10.20 27.48 11.89
C ALA A 488 11.41 26.71 11.35
N PHE A 489 12.54 27.38 11.10
CA PHE A 489 13.78 26.75 10.69
C PHE A 489 14.31 25.78 11.75
N TYR A 490 14.32 26.19 13.01
CA TYR A 490 14.70 25.30 14.12
C TYR A 490 13.79 24.07 14.20
N SER A 491 12.47 24.26 14.07
CA SER A 491 11.48 23.17 14.08
C SER A 491 11.72 22.16 12.96
N GLU A 492 11.90 22.63 11.72
CA GLU A 492 12.16 21.77 10.56
C GLU A 492 13.51 21.06 10.64
N ALA A 493 14.56 21.77 11.09
CA ALA A 493 15.88 21.18 11.26
C ALA A 493 15.88 20.11 12.36
N LEU A 494 15.26 20.37 13.51
CA LEU A 494 15.19 19.40 14.61
C LEU A 494 14.37 18.15 14.24
N ALA A 495 13.20 18.34 13.64
CA ALA A 495 12.35 17.24 13.23
C ALA A 495 13.03 16.38 12.16
N THR A 496 13.75 17.00 11.21
CA THR A 496 14.51 16.26 10.19
C THR A 496 15.75 15.57 10.76
N ALA A 497 16.41 16.18 11.75
CA ALA A 497 17.50 15.52 12.46
C ALA A 497 17.02 14.24 13.15
N MET A 498 15.86 14.27 13.80
CA MET A 498 15.26 13.07 14.39
C MET A 498 14.86 12.04 13.34
N LEU A 499 14.29 12.49 12.20
CA LEU A 499 13.96 11.61 11.07
C LEU A 499 15.20 10.85 10.58
N VAL A 500 16.27 11.56 10.21
CA VAL A 500 17.44 10.93 9.59
C VAL A 500 18.27 10.13 10.59
N MET A 501 18.35 10.58 11.85
CA MET A 501 18.95 9.79 12.93
C MET A 501 18.22 8.45 13.10
N ALA A 502 16.89 8.46 13.14
CA ALA A 502 16.10 7.25 13.27
C ALA A 502 16.16 6.37 12.01
N ILE A 503 16.22 6.96 10.80
CA ILE A 503 16.47 6.19 9.57
C ILE A 503 17.77 5.40 9.71
N TYR A 504 18.86 6.05 10.13
CA TYR A 504 20.15 5.39 10.30
C TYR A 504 20.05 4.28 11.35
N ALA A 505 19.41 4.52 12.49
CA ALA A 505 19.21 3.50 13.52
C ALA A 505 18.37 2.30 13.07
N ILE A 506 17.32 2.53 12.27
CA ILE A 506 16.44 1.48 11.74
C ILE A 506 17.17 0.59 10.72
N THR A 507 18.06 1.19 9.93
CA THR A 507 18.83 0.53 8.86
C THR A 507 20.18 -0.03 9.32
N ASP A 508 20.63 0.29 10.52
CA ASP A 508 21.92 -0.17 11.04
C ASP A 508 21.80 -1.60 11.58
N GLU A 509 22.37 -2.55 10.83
CA GLU A 509 22.39 -3.98 11.18
C GLU A 509 23.32 -4.31 12.36
N ARG A 510 24.27 -3.42 12.70
CA ARG A 510 25.11 -3.59 13.90
C ARG A 510 24.38 -3.20 15.18
N ASN A 511 23.31 -2.42 15.05
CA ASN A 511 22.35 -2.13 16.11
C ASN A 511 21.17 -3.11 16.03
N ARG A 512 20.12 -2.92 16.84
CA ARG A 512 18.94 -3.79 16.85
C ARG A 512 18.32 -4.01 15.46
N GLY A 513 18.32 -2.96 14.62
CA GLY A 513 17.69 -2.93 13.30
C GLY A 513 16.18 -3.25 13.31
N ALA A 514 15.48 -2.98 12.21
CA ALA A 514 14.09 -3.44 12.03
C ALA A 514 13.98 -4.72 11.18
N GLY A 515 15.08 -5.16 10.57
CA GLY A 515 15.12 -6.28 9.63
C GLY A 515 14.37 -5.99 8.33
N THR A 516 14.49 -6.90 7.36
CA THR A 516 13.98 -6.67 6.00
C THR A 516 12.48 -6.39 5.95
N VAL A 517 11.67 -7.21 6.65
CA VAL A 517 10.22 -7.06 6.69
C VAL A 517 9.79 -5.86 7.56
N GLY A 518 10.52 -5.55 8.63
CA GLY A 518 10.10 -4.53 9.60
C GLY A 518 10.45 -3.09 9.22
N THR A 519 11.51 -2.86 8.42
CA THR A 519 11.97 -1.51 8.07
C THR A 519 10.89 -0.62 7.44
N PRO A 520 10.10 -1.05 6.43
CA PRO A 520 9.06 -0.18 5.86
C PRO A 520 8.02 0.24 6.90
N PHE A 521 7.61 -0.68 7.78
CA PHE A 521 6.67 -0.38 8.87
C PHE A 521 7.29 0.56 9.91
N ALA A 522 8.58 0.40 10.22
CA ALA A 522 9.28 1.29 11.14
C ALA A 522 9.36 2.73 10.59
N PHE A 523 9.61 2.90 9.29
CA PHE A 523 9.57 4.22 8.63
C PHE A 523 8.18 4.85 8.67
N ALA A 524 7.13 4.06 8.45
CA ALA A 524 5.75 4.52 8.54
C ALA A 524 5.40 5.04 9.94
N LEU A 525 5.77 4.28 10.98
CA LEU A 525 5.56 4.65 12.38
C LEU A 525 6.39 5.87 12.78
N LEU A 526 7.64 5.96 12.30
CA LEU A 526 8.51 7.11 12.53
C LEU A 526 7.89 8.40 11.96
N PHE A 527 7.46 8.37 10.69
CA PHE A 527 6.86 9.55 10.05
C PHE A 527 5.57 9.97 10.74
N MET A 528 4.73 8.99 11.11
CA MET A 528 3.51 9.19 11.88
C MET A 528 3.80 9.86 13.24
N ALA A 529 4.80 9.38 13.98
CA ALA A 529 5.18 9.93 15.28
C ALA A 529 5.71 11.36 15.16
N LEU A 530 6.53 11.64 14.14
CA LEU A 530 7.05 12.99 13.87
C LEU A 530 5.94 13.98 13.53
N GLY A 531 4.95 13.59 12.73
CA GLY A 531 3.80 14.43 12.42
C GLY A 531 2.96 14.78 13.66
N MET A 532 2.76 13.80 14.55
CA MET A 532 2.06 14.03 15.82
C MET A 532 2.85 14.92 16.79
N ALA A 533 4.18 14.80 16.82
CA ALA A 533 5.03 15.50 17.78
C ALA A 533 5.47 16.90 17.32
N PHE A 534 5.80 17.08 16.05
CA PHE A 534 6.44 18.30 15.51
C PHE A 534 5.55 19.13 14.58
N GLY A 535 4.34 18.66 14.27
CA GLY A 535 3.58 19.25 13.19
C GLY A 535 2.85 20.56 13.47
N MET A 536 2.67 20.94 14.74
CA MET A 536 1.90 22.12 15.12
C MET A 536 2.50 23.45 14.60
N ASN A 537 3.82 23.56 14.52
CA ASN A 537 4.47 24.82 14.18
C ASN A 537 4.49 25.10 12.68
N THR A 538 4.74 24.06 11.88
CA THR A 538 5.08 24.21 10.45
C THR A 538 4.47 23.13 9.55
N GLY A 539 3.69 22.19 10.07
CA GLY A 539 3.20 21.05 9.27
C GLY A 539 4.27 20.01 8.94
N TYR A 540 5.38 20.01 9.69
CA TYR A 540 6.46 19.01 9.67
C TYR A 540 6.98 18.71 8.27
N ALA A 541 7.40 19.72 7.49
CA ALA A 541 7.74 19.56 6.08
C ALA A 541 8.74 18.41 5.84
N LEU A 542 9.82 18.34 6.62
CA LEU A 542 10.82 17.26 6.70
C LEU A 542 11.56 16.88 5.39
N ASN A 543 11.05 17.35 4.25
CA ASN A 543 11.42 16.90 2.93
C ASN A 543 11.27 18.06 1.93
N PRO A 544 12.37 18.55 1.33
CA PRO A 544 12.33 19.61 0.33
C PRO A 544 11.44 19.27 -0.87
N ALA A 545 11.47 18.04 -1.38
CA ALA A 545 10.63 17.62 -2.51
C ALA A 545 9.13 17.58 -2.17
N ARG A 546 8.77 17.21 -0.93
CA ARG A 546 7.38 17.19 -0.45
C ARG A 546 6.75 18.57 -0.48
N ASP A 547 7.54 19.61 -0.29
CA ASP A 547 7.05 20.99 -0.20
C ASP A 547 7.24 21.75 -1.53
N PHE A 548 8.42 21.66 -2.14
CA PHE A 548 8.75 22.43 -3.34
C PHE A 548 7.89 22.06 -4.56
N GLY A 549 7.75 20.76 -4.88
CA GLY A 549 6.97 20.32 -6.05
C GLY A 549 5.51 20.79 -6.00
N PRO A 550 4.77 20.58 -4.88
CA PRO A 550 3.41 21.08 -4.74
C PRO A 550 3.29 22.61 -4.74
N ARG A 551 4.30 23.37 -4.25
CA ARG A 551 4.31 24.84 -4.42
C ARG A 551 4.40 25.27 -5.88
N VAL A 552 5.26 24.61 -6.67
CA VAL A 552 5.37 24.89 -8.10
C VAL A 552 4.05 24.56 -8.81
N PHE A 553 3.42 23.44 -8.45
CA PHE A 553 2.10 23.09 -8.98
C PHE A 553 1.04 24.14 -8.62
N THR A 554 0.92 24.53 -7.35
CA THR A 554 -0.09 25.51 -6.92
C THR A 554 0.13 26.89 -7.54
N LEU A 555 1.38 27.30 -7.77
CA LEU A 555 1.70 28.49 -8.57
C LEU A 555 1.07 28.39 -9.97
N MET A 556 1.29 27.27 -10.67
CA MET A 556 0.74 27.01 -12.01
C MET A 556 -0.77 26.86 -12.04
N ALA A 557 -1.37 26.31 -10.98
CA ALA A 557 -2.81 26.15 -10.82
C ALA A 557 -3.54 27.49 -10.53
N GLY A 558 -2.80 28.59 -10.42
CA GLY A 558 -3.34 29.95 -10.32
C GLY A 558 -3.50 30.48 -8.89
N TYR A 559 -2.83 29.88 -7.89
CA TYR A 559 -2.83 30.43 -6.52
C TYR A 559 -1.98 31.72 -6.40
N GLY A 560 -1.15 32.03 -7.42
CA GLY A 560 -0.34 33.24 -7.50
C GLY A 560 0.99 33.14 -6.76
N SER A 561 1.81 34.20 -6.86
CA SER A 561 3.17 34.23 -6.30
C SER A 561 3.23 34.13 -4.77
N LYS A 562 2.10 34.33 -4.08
CA LYS A 562 1.98 34.18 -2.61
C LYS A 562 2.43 32.81 -2.11
N VAL A 563 2.31 31.76 -2.93
CA VAL A 563 2.74 30.41 -2.52
C VAL A 563 4.24 30.36 -2.17
N PHE A 564 5.04 31.30 -2.69
CA PHE A 564 6.46 31.50 -2.35
C PHE A 564 6.73 32.72 -1.46
N SER A 565 5.95 33.81 -1.58
CA SER A 565 6.21 35.06 -0.84
C SER A 565 5.53 35.17 0.53
N SER A 566 4.57 34.30 0.86
CA SER A 566 3.87 34.29 2.15
C SER A 566 4.81 34.11 3.34
N HIS A 567 4.41 34.63 4.50
CA HIS A 567 5.10 34.48 5.79
C HIS A 567 6.58 34.88 5.74
N SER A 568 6.86 36.11 5.27
CA SER A 568 8.22 36.62 5.14
C SER A 568 9.12 35.72 4.29
N VAL A 569 8.58 35.25 3.15
CA VAL A 569 9.29 34.36 2.21
C VAL A 569 9.66 33.03 2.89
N TYR A 570 8.67 32.31 3.43
CA TYR A 570 8.90 31.07 4.18
C TYR A 570 9.48 29.90 3.33
N PHE A 571 9.31 29.90 2.01
CA PHE A 571 9.58 28.73 1.16
C PHE A 571 11.00 28.15 1.25
N TRP A 572 12.00 28.95 1.65
CA TRP A 572 13.38 28.47 1.82
C TRP A 572 13.56 27.60 3.07
N VAL A 573 12.68 27.75 4.07
CA VAL A 573 12.78 27.05 5.36
C VAL A 573 12.56 25.53 5.20
N PRO A 574 11.49 25.05 4.51
CA PRO A 574 11.33 23.63 4.19
C PRO A 574 12.41 23.02 3.30
N ILE A 575 13.31 23.84 2.74
CA ILE A 575 14.44 23.37 1.94
C ILE A 575 15.70 23.29 2.82
N LEU A 576 16.13 24.42 3.38
CA LEU A 576 17.40 24.49 4.13
C LEU A 576 17.29 23.84 5.50
N GLY A 577 16.15 23.95 6.19
CA GLY A 577 15.93 23.33 7.49
C GLY A 577 16.16 21.82 7.44
N PRO A 578 15.46 21.09 6.56
CA PRO A 578 15.68 19.65 6.40
C PRO A 578 17.09 19.25 5.94
N LEU A 579 17.74 20.01 5.06
CA LEU A 579 19.11 19.71 4.64
C LEU A 579 20.12 19.80 5.79
N VAL A 580 20.02 20.85 6.62
CA VAL A 580 20.86 21.00 7.82
C VAL A 580 20.51 19.96 8.86
N GLY A 581 19.22 19.76 9.12
CA GLY A 581 18.72 18.76 10.06
C GLY A 581 19.19 17.35 9.72
N GLY A 582 19.08 16.95 8.46
CA GLY A 582 19.51 15.62 8.01
C GLY A 582 20.97 15.33 8.31
N VAL A 583 21.87 16.27 7.97
CA VAL A 583 23.31 16.15 8.26
C VAL A 583 23.57 16.07 9.76
N MET A 584 22.90 16.90 10.56
CA MET A 584 23.02 16.86 12.03
C MET A 584 22.54 15.53 12.61
N GLY A 585 21.41 15.00 12.14
CA GLY A 585 20.83 13.75 12.60
C GLY A 585 21.71 12.54 12.30
N ALA A 586 22.13 12.40 11.04
CA ALA A 586 23.05 11.35 10.62
C ALA A 586 24.41 11.44 11.32
N GLY A 587 24.98 12.65 11.42
CA GLY A 587 26.26 12.87 12.10
C GLY A 587 26.20 12.52 13.58
N SER A 588 25.09 12.86 14.25
CA SER A 588 24.86 12.50 15.66
C SER A 588 24.78 10.99 15.84
N TYR A 589 24.03 10.28 15.00
CA TYR A 589 23.96 8.81 15.06
C TYR A 589 25.33 8.15 14.80
N LEU A 590 26.02 8.62 13.76
CA LEU A 590 27.34 8.11 13.39
C LEU A 590 28.32 8.24 14.56
N PHE A 591 28.42 9.44 15.14
CA PHE A 591 29.37 9.74 16.20
C PHE A 591 29.03 9.05 17.53
N LEU A 592 27.75 9.09 17.94
CA LEU A 592 27.34 8.62 19.26
C LEU A 592 27.03 7.12 19.33
N VAL A 593 26.72 6.48 18.21
CA VAL A 593 26.31 5.06 18.17
C VAL A 593 27.18 4.28 17.20
N GLN A 594 27.18 4.64 15.91
CA GLN A 594 27.75 3.77 14.89
C GLN A 594 29.27 3.57 15.05
N LEU A 595 30.02 4.64 15.34
CA LEU A 595 31.47 4.60 15.62
C LEU A 595 31.82 3.96 16.97
N GLN A 596 30.83 3.68 17.82
CA GLN A 596 31.04 3.05 19.13
C GLN A 596 30.90 1.53 19.08
N HIS A 597 30.49 0.95 17.95
CA HIS A 597 30.58 -0.49 17.76
C HIS A 597 32.05 -0.90 17.69
N ASP A 598 32.37 -2.05 18.28
CA ASP A 598 33.72 -2.60 18.21
C ASP A 598 34.16 -2.77 16.75
N SER A 599 35.41 -2.41 16.46
CA SER A 599 36.03 -2.72 15.17
C SER A 599 36.19 -4.23 15.07
N ASP A 600 35.81 -4.83 13.95
CA ASP A 600 35.94 -6.27 13.66
C ASP A 600 37.42 -6.72 13.50
N GLU A 601 38.35 -6.16 14.28
CA GLU A 601 39.79 -6.50 14.25
C GLU A 601 40.15 -7.74 15.11
N ASP A 602 39.16 -8.46 15.68
CA ASP A 602 39.40 -9.62 16.55
C ASP A 602 39.02 -10.99 15.95
N GLU A 603 38.83 -11.10 14.62
CA GLU A 603 38.68 -12.39 13.93
C GLU A 603 39.63 -12.52 12.71
N GLU A 604 40.95 -12.63 12.97
CA GLU A 604 41.93 -13.25 12.06
C GLU A 604 42.28 -14.68 12.48
#